data_AF-A0A952T4K4-F1
#
_entry.id   AF-A0A952T4K4-F1
#
_cell.length_a   1.000
_cell.length_b   1.000
_cell.length_c   1.000
_cell.angle_alpha   90.00
_cell.angle_beta   90.00
_cell.angle_gamma   90.00
#
_symmetry.space_group_name_H-M   'P 1'
#
loop_
_entity.id
_entity.type
_entity.pdbx_description
1 polymer ?
#
loop_
_entity_poly.entity_id
_entity_poly.type
_entity_poly.pdbx_seq_one_letter_code
_entity_poly.pdbx_strand_id
1 'polypeptide(L)'
;MAMRLNKHKTFKTGGIHPHDNKLSAQVAITPLPLPKMVTIPIIQHIGAPAKIVVNRGDMVKTGQIIATHEGFVSSNIHASVSGRVGVIEEVMDSTGFKHMAINIRVKGDDWEESIDRNDALIEEIKLTPKEIVNRIMEAGVVGMGGAAFPSHVKLSVPEGKHVDHLLINGVECEPYLTADHRVMLEKPKEIIVGIKILMKALGVQKAIIGIEDNKADAIEIFQQLLKNEKHIGVEALEVQYPQGGEKQLIQALLNREVPSGGLPADVGVIVHNVGTTFAVYEAVQKNKPLLERVVTVTGKSVKQPSNFLVRIGTPVIDLLIAAGGVPEDTGKIVSGGPMMGKAIADLDVPVAKGTSGILLIPKAEASRSEIYNCVHCGKCIEACPMGLEPYRLLIMSKKGNNKRAKEEHILDCIECGSCSFVCPSNRPILDYIRLGKTQLKKQKNV
;
A
#
# COMPACT_ATOMS: atom_id res chain seq x y z
N MET A 1 -23.33 -16.80 27.01
CA MET A 1 -22.73 -15.46 27.27
C MET A 1 -21.24 -15.68 27.46
N ALA A 2 -20.50 -15.79 26.36
CA ALA A 2 -19.08 -16.15 26.39
C ALA A 2 -18.24 -14.93 26.76
N MET A 3 -17.39 -15.09 27.78
CA MET A 3 -16.41 -14.11 28.24
C MET A 3 -15.53 -13.63 27.08
N ARG A 4 -15.64 -12.36 26.69
CA ARG A 4 -14.59 -11.64 25.93
C ARG A 4 -13.43 -11.34 26.89
N LEU A 5 -12.58 -12.34 27.17
CA LEU A 5 -11.37 -12.22 28.00
C LEU A 5 -10.13 -12.23 27.10
N ASN A 6 -9.91 -11.09 26.43
CA ASN A 6 -8.62 -10.43 26.19
C ASN A 6 -8.92 -9.26 25.26
N LYS A 7 -8.79 -8.03 25.77
CA LYS A 7 -8.96 -6.83 24.93
C LYS A 7 -7.78 -6.80 23.97
N HIS A 8 -8.02 -7.06 22.68
CA HIS A 8 -6.98 -6.98 21.65
C HIS A 8 -6.28 -5.62 21.70
N LYS A 9 -5.00 -5.58 21.33
CA LYS A 9 -4.23 -4.34 21.32
C LYS A 9 -4.79 -3.40 20.24
N THR A 10 -4.86 -2.11 20.54
CA THR A 10 -5.32 -1.05 19.61
C THR A 10 -4.65 0.29 19.96
N PHE A 11 -4.78 1.28 19.08
CA PHE A 11 -4.37 2.66 19.35
C PHE A 11 -5.41 3.39 20.21
N LYS A 12 -4.98 4.44 20.92
CA LYS A 12 -5.79 5.01 22.03
C LYS A 12 -6.83 6.04 21.59
N THR A 13 -6.57 6.75 20.50
CA THR A 13 -7.34 7.94 20.13
C THR A 13 -8.07 7.71 18.82
N GLY A 14 -9.38 7.87 18.83
CA GLY A 14 -10.23 7.89 17.64
C GLY A 14 -10.26 6.62 16.81
N GLY A 15 -10.47 6.75 15.50
CA GLY A 15 -10.78 5.62 14.63
C GLY A 15 -12.29 5.36 14.49
N ILE A 16 -12.62 4.43 13.60
CA ILE A 16 -13.99 4.08 13.21
C ILE A 16 -14.09 2.58 12.90
N HIS A 17 -15.33 2.06 12.83
CA HIS A 17 -15.60 0.65 12.50
C HIS A 17 -16.50 0.54 11.26
N PRO A 18 -15.95 0.77 10.05
CA PRO A 18 -16.69 0.51 8.81
C PRO A 18 -16.97 -0.99 8.66
N HIS A 19 -18.03 -1.34 7.93
CA HIS A 19 -18.26 -2.74 7.52
C HIS A 19 -17.08 -3.23 6.68
N ASP A 20 -16.53 -4.38 7.05
CA ASP A 20 -15.30 -4.92 6.48
C ASP A 20 -15.43 -5.30 5.00
N ASN A 21 -16.57 -5.88 4.61
CA ASN A 21 -16.92 -6.32 3.26
C ASN A 21 -15.81 -7.14 2.58
N LYS A 22 -15.15 -8.06 3.28
CA LYS A 22 -14.04 -8.87 2.76
C LYS A 22 -14.52 -10.00 1.83
N LEU A 23 -15.22 -9.62 0.75
CA LEU A 23 -15.96 -10.53 -0.16
C LEU A 23 -15.08 -11.57 -0.86
N SER A 24 -13.79 -11.27 -1.05
CA SER A 24 -12.81 -12.12 -1.71
C SER A 24 -11.85 -12.83 -0.75
N ALA A 25 -12.09 -12.80 0.57
CA ALA A 25 -11.16 -13.35 1.57
C ALA A 25 -10.92 -14.86 1.40
N GLN A 26 -11.96 -15.58 0.98
CA GLN A 26 -11.92 -17.03 0.77
C GLN A 26 -11.46 -17.42 -0.65
N VAL A 27 -11.17 -16.44 -1.51
CA VAL A 27 -10.77 -16.67 -2.90
C VAL A 27 -9.25 -16.60 -3.01
N ALA A 28 -8.65 -17.73 -3.40
CA ALA A 28 -7.20 -17.86 -3.55
C ALA A 28 -6.62 -16.93 -4.63
N ILE A 29 -5.32 -16.61 -4.50
CA ILE A 29 -4.62 -15.81 -5.49
C ILE A 29 -4.58 -16.60 -6.80
N THR A 30 -5.06 -15.96 -7.86
CA THR A 30 -5.01 -16.54 -9.21
C THR A 30 -4.09 -15.70 -10.08
N PRO A 31 -3.11 -16.29 -10.80
CA PRO A 31 -2.34 -15.57 -11.79
C PRO A 31 -3.24 -15.00 -12.89
N LEU A 32 -3.15 -13.69 -13.14
CA LEU A 32 -3.82 -13.10 -14.28
C LEU A 32 -3.02 -13.42 -15.55
N PRO A 33 -3.67 -13.85 -16.65
CA PRO A 33 -2.99 -14.02 -17.93
C PRO A 33 -2.27 -12.73 -18.35
N LEU A 34 -1.15 -12.90 -19.07
CA LEU A 34 -0.41 -11.74 -19.57
C LEU A 34 -1.29 -10.92 -20.52
N PRO A 35 -1.32 -9.59 -20.36
CA PRO A 35 -2.07 -8.72 -21.26
C PRO A 35 -1.38 -8.65 -22.63
N LYS A 36 -2.08 -8.13 -23.64
CA LYS A 36 -1.47 -7.90 -24.97
C LYS A 36 -0.42 -6.78 -24.94
N MET A 37 -0.58 -5.85 -24.01
CA MET A 37 0.29 -4.70 -23.80
C MET A 37 0.28 -4.34 -22.33
N VAL A 38 1.44 -3.90 -21.82
CA VAL A 38 1.52 -3.21 -20.54
C VAL A 38 1.94 -1.76 -20.75
N THR A 39 1.47 -0.88 -19.89
CA THR A 39 1.86 0.53 -19.83
C THR A 39 2.48 0.77 -18.46
N ILE A 40 3.80 0.96 -18.39
CA ILE A 40 4.51 1.04 -17.10
C ILE A 40 4.87 2.49 -16.81
N PRO A 41 4.22 3.17 -15.85
CA PRO A 41 4.57 4.53 -15.46
C PRO A 41 5.96 4.60 -14.85
N ILE A 42 6.69 5.70 -15.11
CA ILE A 42 8.03 5.91 -14.53
C ILE A 42 8.00 6.50 -13.11
N ILE A 43 6.81 6.87 -12.64
CA ILE A 43 6.56 7.30 -11.27
C ILE A 43 5.67 6.27 -10.58
N GLN A 44 6.28 5.46 -9.73
CA GLN A 44 5.60 4.43 -8.94
C GLN A 44 6.02 4.46 -7.47
N HIS A 45 6.43 5.66 -7.02
CA HIS A 45 6.85 5.97 -5.66
C HIS A 45 6.72 7.46 -5.39
N ILE A 46 6.80 7.87 -4.13
CA ILE A 46 6.75 9.30 -3.74
C ILE A 46 7.95 10.14 -4.20
N GLY A 47 9.00 9.46 -4.65
CA GLY A 47 10.29 10.03 -5.01
C GLY A 47 10.33 10.76 -6.36
N ALA A 48 11.54 11.18 -6.76
CA ALA A 48 11.78 11.76 -8.08
C ALA A 48 11.57 10.70 -9.18
N PRO A 49 10.90 11.02 -10.32
CA PRO A 49 10.66 10.08 -11.41
C PRO A 49 11.92 9.33 -11.85
N ALA A 50 11.78 8.04 -12.16
CA ALA A 50 12.90 7.25 -12.63
C ALA A 50 13.32 7.66 -14.06
N LYS A 51 14.62 7.59 -14.36
CA LYS A 51 15.16 7.92 -15.67
C LYS A 51 15.05 6.73 -16.62
N ILE A 52 14.35 6.90 -17.74
CA ILE A 52 14.19 5.88 -18.77
C ILE A 52 15.54 5.51 -19.38
N VAL A 53 15.81 4.21 -19.54
CA VAL A 53 17.06 3.67 -20.12
C VAL A 53 16.85 2.79 -21.36
N VAL A 54 15.61 2.71 -21.85
CA VAL A 54 15.25 1.99 -23.08
C VAL A 54 14.67 2.94 -24.12
N ASN A 55 14.77 2.56 -25.38
CA ASN A 55 14.25 3.31 -26.52
C ASN A 55 13.08 2.58 -27.16
N ARG A 56 12.23 3.35 -27.87
CA ARG A 56 11.18 2.76 -28.71
C ARG A 56 11.79 1.79 -29.71
N GLY A 57 11.22 0.59 -29.78
CA GLY A 57 11.63 -0.46 -30.70
C GLY A 57 12.51 -1.53 -30.07
N ASP A 58 13.11 -1.27 -28.89
CA ASP A 58 13.95 -2.21 -28.16
C ASP A 58 13.18 -3.48 -27.77
N MET A 59 13.89 -4.60 -27.70
CA MET A 59 13.39 -5.83 -27.12
C MET A 59 13.81 -5.89 -25.66
N VAL A 60 12.87 -6.23 -24.78
CA VAL A 60 13.12 -6.36 -23.34
C VAL A 60 12.69 -7.72 -22.83
N LYS A 61 13.41 -8.25 -21.84
CA LYS A 61 13.05 -9.46 -21.08
C LYS A 61 12.24 -9.12 -19.83
N THR A 62 11.42 -10.05 -19.35
CA THR A 62 10.75 -9.93 -18.05
C THR A 62 11.81 -9.78 -16.95
N GLY A 63 11.70 -8.71 -16.16
CA GLY A 63 12.62 -8.37 -15.08
C GLY A 63 13.80 -7.48 -15.49
N GLN A 64 13.94 -7.13 -16.78
CA GLN A 64 14.97 -6.20 -17.23
C GLN A 64 14.70 -4.77 -16.74
N ILE A 65 15.71 -4.03 -16.31
CA ILE A 65 15.57 -2.61 -15.94
C ILE A 65 15.22 -1.79 -17.20
N ILE A 66 14.15 -0.99 -17.10
CA ILE A 66 13.68 -0.07 -18.17
C ILE A 66 13.72 1.40 -17.75
N ALA A 67 13.76 1.68 -16.45
CA ALA A 67 14.10 2.99 -15.91
C ALA A 67 14.88 2.85 -14.58
N THR A 68 15.93 3.64 -14.42
CA THR A 68 16.79 3.64 -13.23
C THR A 68 16.36 4.74 -12.25
N HIS A 69 16.44 4.47 -10.95
CA HIS A 69 16.17 5.46 -9.92
C HIS A 69 17.03 6.73 -10.09
N GLU A 70 16.49 7.88 -9.69
CA GLU A 70 17.18 9.17 -9.70
C GLU A 70 17.18 9.78 -8.30
N GLY A 71 18.37 10.02 -7.74
CA GLY A 71 18.53 10.49 -6.36
C GLY A 71 18.21 9.42 -5.30
N PHE A 72 18.24 9.84 -4.03
CA PHE A 72 18.12 8.91 -2.90
C PHE A 72 16.71 8.35 -2.73
N VAL A 73 15.69 9.20 -2.88
CA VAL A 73 14.28 8.82 -2.79
C VAL A 73 13.75 8.60 -4.21
N SER A 74 14.00 7.41 -4.75
CA SER A 74 13.51 6.92 -6.06
C SER A 74 13.75 5.40 -6.15
N SER A 75 13.13 4.67 -7.06
CA SER A 75 13.35 3.21 -7.21
C SER A 75 13.42 2.78 -8.67
N ASN A 76 14.21 1.73 -8.97
CA ASN A 76 14.27 1.15 -10.30
C ASN A 76 12.90 0.61 -10.76
N ILE A 77 12.71 0.61 -12.08
CA ILE A 77 11.52 0.11 -12.75
C ILE A 77 11.95 -0.91 -13.78
N HIS A 78 11.26 -2.04 -13.77
CA HIS A 78 11.58 -3.20 -14.58
C HIS A 78 10.45 -3.48 -15.57
N ALA A 79 10.79 -4.06 -16.71
CA ALA A 79 9.82 -4.64 -17.61
C ALA A 79 9.09 -5.78 -16.88
N SER A 80 7.78 -5.66 -16.76
CA SER A 80 6.96 -6.69 -16.12
C SER A 80 6.65 -7.88 -17.03
N VAL A 81 7.00 -7.77 -18.31
CA VAL A 81 6.73 -8.73 -19.39
C VAL A 81 7.85 -8.65 -20.42
N SER A 82 8.13 -9.74 -21.12
CA SER A 82 8.99 -9.72 -22.30
C SER A 82 8.24 -9.18 -23.50
N GLY A 83 8.91 -8.40 -24.32
CA GLY A 83 8.21 -7.73 -25.41
C GLY A 83 9.03 -6.71 -26.16
N ARG A 84 8.31 -5.96 -27.00
CA ARG A 84 8.89 -4.84 -27.75
C ARG A 84 8.41 -3.52 -27.16
N VAL A 85 9.36 -2.65 -26.84
CA VAL A 85 9.08 -1.29 -26.37
C VAL A 85 8.35 -0.52 -27.48
N GLY A 86 7.16 -0.06 -27.15
CA GLY A 86 6.29 0.73 -28.00
C GLY A 86 6.55 2.22 -27.83
N VAL A 87 5.47 3.00 -27.84
CA VAL A 87 5.55 4.44 -27.63
C VAL A 87 5.83 4.74 -26.15
N ILE A 88 6.65 5.76 -25.92
CA ILE A 88 6.95 6.32 -24.61
C ILE A 88 6.19 7.65 -24.55
N GLU A 89 5.15 7.74 -23.74
CA GLU A 89 4.21 8.86 -23.73
C GLU A 89 3.63 9.14 -22.36
N GLU A 90 2.98 10.28 -22.21
CA GLU A 90 2.23 10.61 -21.01
C GLU A 90 0.88 9.90 -20.97
N VAL A 91 0.65 9.12 -19.92
CA VAL A 91 -0.60 8.39 -19.68
C VAL A 91 -1.23 8.82 -18.37
N MET A 92 -2.55 8.72 -18.30
CA MET A 92 -3.28 9.00 -17.07
C MET A 92 -3.03 7.89 -16.05
N ASP A 93 -2.72 8.26 -14.81
CA ASP A 93 -2.62 7.32 -13.70
C ASP A 93 -3.91 7.24 -12.88
N SER A 94 -3.91 6.41 -11.83
CA SER A 94 -5.05 6.26 -10.91
C SER A 94 -5.44 7.54 -10.16
N THR A 95 -4.64 8.60 -10.26
CA THR A 95 -4.86 9.89 -9.61
C THR A 95 -5.49 10.92 -10.55
N GLY A 96 -5.60 10.60 -11.84
CA GLY A 96 -6.09 11.50 -12.88
C GLY A 96 -5.01 12.43 -13.45
N PHE A 97 -3.77 12.33 -12.98
CA PHE A 97 -2.65 13.09 -13.52
C PHE A 97 -1.95 12.31 -14.62
N LYS A 98 -1.33 13.05 -15.53
CA LYS A 98 -0.54 12.48 -16.63
C LYS A 98 0.91 12.30 -16.20
N HIS A 99 1.45 11.13 -16.48
CA HIS A 99 2.83 10.79 -16.20
C HIS A 99 3.44 10.02 -17.36
N MET A 100 4.73 10.24 -17.62
CA MET A 100 5.46 9.45 -18.61
C MET A 100 5.39 7.95 -18.28
N ALA A 101 5.14 7.14 -19.29
CA ALA A 101 5.08 5.69 -19.20
C ALA A 101 5.71 5.04 -20.42
N ILE A 102 6.14 3.80 -20.23
CA ILE A 102 6.73 2.96 -21.27
C ILE A 102 5.70 1.90 -21.65
N ASN A 103 5.22 1.94 -22.89
CA ASN A 103 4.36 0.87 -23.41
C ASN A 103 5.23 -0.30 -23.88
N ILE A 104 4.85 -1.53 -23.54
CA ILE A 104 5.54 -2.75 -23.99
C ILE A 104 4.49 -3.69 -24.58
N ARG A 105 4.64 -4.01 -25.86
CA ARG A 105 3.80 -5.03 -26.52
C ARG A 105 4.36 -6.40 -26.16
N VAL A 106 3.54 -7.22 -25.52
CA VAL A 106 3.95 -8.53 -25.00
C VAL A 106 4.30 -9.47 -26.14
N LYS A 107 5.44 -10.15 -26.00
CA LYS A 107 5.91 -11.24 -26.85
C LYS A 107 6.50 -12.32 -25.96
N GLY A 108 5.69 -13.33 -25.65
CA GLY A 108 6.08 -14.41 -24.74
C GLY A 108 6.20 -13.96 -23.27
N ASP A 109 6.92 -14.74 -22.49
CA ASP A 109 7.32 -14.41 -21.13
C ASP A 109 8.75 -14.92 -20.89
N ASP A 110 9.71 -14.36 -21.62
CA ASP A 110 11.12 -14.67 -21.50
C ASP A 110 11.74 -13.83 -20.38
N TRP A 111 12.12 -14.48 -19.29
CA TRP A 111 12.67 -13.82 -18.10
C TRP A 111 14.18 -13.62 -18.21
N GLU A 112 14.69 -12.61 -17.50
CA GLU A 112 16.12 -12.49 -17.21
C GLU A 112 16.64 -13.78 -16.56
N GLU A 113 17.76 -14.30 -17.06
CA GLU A 113 18.31 -15.60 -16.66
C GLU A 113 18.74 -15.64 -15.19
N SER A 114 19.03 -14.46 -14.63
CA SER A 114 19.42 -14.30 -13.23
C SER A 114 18.25 -14.42 -12.25
N ILE A 115 17.01 -14.52 -12.72
CA ILE A 115 15.82 -14.62 -11.87
C ILE A 115 15.51 -16.10 -11.59
N ASP A 116 15.55 -16.48 -10.31
CA ASP A 116 15.10 -17.79 -9.87
C ASP A 116 13.57 -17.84 -9.82
N ARG A 117 13.00 -18.77 -10.60
CA ARG A 117 11.56 -18.98 -10.73
C ARG A 117 11.08 -20.28 -10.07
N ASN A 118 11.96 -20.96 -9.34
CA ASN A 118 11.61 -22.18 -8.63
C ASN A 118 10.80 -21.86 -7.36
N ASP A 119 9.74 -22.63 -7.12
CA ASP A 119 8.88 -22.54 -5.93
C ASP A 119 9.57 -22.98 -4.62
N ALA A 120 10.76 -23.58 -4.71
CA ALA A 120 11.52 -24.02 -3.55
C ALA A 120 11.87 -22.83 -2.63
N LEU A 121 11.55 -22.97 -1.34
CA LEU A 121 11.90 -22.00 -0.31
C LEU A 121 13.42 -21.95 -0.12
N ILE A 122 13.97 -20.74 -0.05
CA ILE A 122 15.40 -20.49 0.22
C ILE A 122 15.48 -19.73 1.54
N GLU A 123 15.92 -20.41 2.59
CA GLU A 123 15.96 -19.85 3.95
C GLU A 123 17.32 -19.22 4.30
N GLU A 124 18.40 -19.72 3.69
CA GLU A 124 19.76 -19.27 3.99
C GLU A 124 20.00 -17.85 3.44
N ILE A 125 20.29 -16.89 4.32
CA ILE A 125 20.53 -15.49 3.95
C ILE A 125 22.04 -15.24 3.86
N LYS A 126 22.59 -15.36 2.65
CA LYS A 126 24.05 -15.22 2.39
C LYS A 126 24.54 -13.78 2.35
N LEU A 127 23.70 -12.85 1.89
CA LEU A 127 24.07 -11.45 1.70
C LEU A 127 24.33 -10.71 3.02
N THR A 128 25.28 -9.79 3.01
CA THR A 128 25.55 -8.82 4.09
C THR A 128 24.42 -7.78 4.18
N PRO A 129 24.29 -7.04 5.31
CA PRO A 129 23.26 -6.00 5.44
C PRO A 129 23.27 -4.98 4.30
N LYS A 130 24.46 -4.52 3.88
CA LYS A 130 24.62 -3.56 2.78
C LYS A 130 24.19 -4.15 1.43
N GLU A 131 24.55 -5.40 1.15
CA GLU A 131 24.13 -6.09 -0.07
C GLU A 131 22.63 -6.34 -0.12
N ILE A 132 21.99 -6.61 1.03
CA ILE A 132 20.53 -6.72 1.12
C ILE A 132 19.87 -5.40 0.73
N VAL A 133 20.29 -4.27 1.33
CA VAL A 133 19.73 -2.95 1.01
C VAL A 133 19.93 -2.61 -0.47
N ASN A 134 21.13 -2.88 -1.01
CA ASN A 134 21.42 -2.69 -2.43
C ASN A 134 20.53 -3.55 -3.32
N ARG A 135 20.35 -4.84 -3.00
CA ARG A 135 19.50 -5.73 -3.78
C ARG A 135 18.04 -5.29 -3.78
N ILE A 136 17.52 -4.82 -2.65
CA ILE A 136 16.16 -4.28 -2.51
C ILE A 136 15.98 -3.01 -3.37
N MET A 137 17.00 -2.15 -3.40
CA MET A 137 17.04 -0.96 -4.26
C MET A 137 17.07 -1.33 -5.74
N GLU A 138 17.98 -2.23 -6.12
CA GLU A 138 18.15 -2.73 -7.50
C GLU A 138 16.86 -3.36 -8.02
N ALA A 139 16.21 -4.20 -7.22
CA ALA A 139 14.93 -4.84 -7.49
C ALA A 139 13.75 -3.86 -7.54
N GLY A 140 13.95 -2.60 -7.18
CA GLY A 140 12.93 -1.56 -7.23
C GLY A 140 11.79 -1.77 -6.23
N VAL A 141 12.06 -2.35 -5.07
CA VAL A 141 11.01 -2.66 -4.08
C VAL A 141 10.55 -1.38 -3.38
N VAL A 142 9.23 -1.16 -3.35
CA VAL A 142 8.59 -0.02 -2.68
C VAL A 142 7.54 -0.52 -1.69
N GLY A 143 7.17 0.33 -0.73
CA GLY A 143 6.14 0.02 0.26
C GLY A 143 4.76 -0.15 -0.38
N MET A 144 4.26 -1.37 -0.45
CA MET A 144 3.01 -1.73 -1.14
C MET A 144 1.72 -1.42 -0.36
N GLY A 145 1.85 -0.91 0.87
CA GLY A 145 0.72 -0.44 1.70
C GLY A 145 0.10 0.89 1.28
N GLY A 146 0.37 1.38 0.06
CA GLY A 146 -0.29 2.55 -0.54
C GLY A 146 0.68 3.64 -1.00
N ALA A 147 1.45 4.23 -0.08
CA ALA A 147 2.31 5.38 -0.41
C ALA A 147 3.46 5.06 -1.38
N ALA A 148 3.83 3.79 -1.57
CA ALA A 148 4.92 3.38 -2.45
C ALA A 148 6.26 4.08 -2.10
N PHE A 149 6.56 4.20 -0.81
CA PHE A 149 7.84 4.73 -0.35
C PHE A 149 8.97 3.73 -0.66
N PRO A 150 10.10 4.12 -1.27
CA PRO A 150 11.18 3.18 -1.61
C PRO A 150 11.72 2.42 -0.39
N SER A 151 11.78 1.09 -0.48
CA SER A 151 12.05 0.26 0.71
C SER A 151 13.50 0.40 1.20
N HIS A 152 14.47 0.55 0.30
CA HIS A 152 15.88 0.76 0.68
C HIS A 152 16.08 2.06 1.48
N VAL A 153 15.28 3.10 1.21
CA VAL A 153 15.30 4.35 1.99
C VAL A 153 14.80 4.11 3.40
N LYS A 154 13.75 3.30 3.61
CA LYS A 154 13.28 2.93 4.96
C LYS A 154 14.33 2.13 5.74
N LEU A 155 15.14 1.33 5.04
CA LEU A 155 16.21 0.52 5.65
C LEU A 155 17.49 1.32 5.92
N SER A 156 17.62 2.50 5.32
CA SER A 156 18.74 3.41 5.53
C SER A 156 18.48 4.27 6.77
N VAL A 157 18.69 3.69 7.95
CA VAL A 157 18.49 4.38 9.24
C VAL A 157 19.42 5.60 9.32
N PRO A 158 18.91 6.81 9.58
CA PRO A 158 19.75 8.00 9.72
C PRO A 158 20.80 7.85 10.82
N GLU A 159 21.97 8.45 10.60
CA GLU A 159 23.06 8.47 11.58
C GLU A 159 22.58 9.01 12.94
N GLY A 160 22.99 8.36 14.03
CA GLY A 160 22.57 8.69 15.39
C GLY A 160 21.19 8.16 15.81
N LYS A 161 20.40 7.57 14.90
CA LYS A 161 19.16 6.86 15.25
C LYS A 161 19.42 5.38 15.48
N HIS A 162 18.75 4.82 16.48
CA HIS A 162 18.79 3.40 16.78
C HIS A 162 17.39 2.81 16.57
N VAL A 163 17.30 1.73 15.81
CA VAL A 163 16.06 0.97 15.62
C VAL A 163 16.19 -0.30 16.45
N ASP A 164 15.19 -0.61 17.26
CA ASP A 164 15.16 -1.80 18.11
C ASP A 164 14.02 -2.77 17.75
N HIS A 165 13.00 -2.32 17.01
CA HIS A 165 11.89 -3.16 16.54
C HIS A 165 11.61 -3.00 15.04
N LEU A 166 11.35 -4.13 14.38
CA LEU A 166 10.70 -4.19 13.08
C LEU A 166 9.22 -4.57 13.25
N LEU A 167 8.31 -3.77 12.72
CA LEU A 167 6.89 -4.11 12.68
C LEU A 167 6.48 -4.52 11.26
N ILE A 168 5.73 -5.59 11.17
CA ILE A 168 5.16 -6.10 9.93
C ILE A 168 3.66 -5.86 9.97
N ASN A 169 3.20 -4.98 9.08
CA ASN A 169 1.82 -4.58 8.97
C ASN A 169 1.05 -5.58 8.08
N GLY A 170 0.38 -6.52 8.73
CA GLY A 170 -0.59 -7.46 8.13
C GLY A 170 -2.04 -7.09 8.44
N VAL A 171 -2.30 -5.84 8.81
CA VAL A 171 -3.61 -5.39 9.28
C VAL A 171 -4.64 -5.35 8.15
N GLU A 172 -4.32 -4.73 7.00
CA GLU A 172 -5.25 -4.54 5.87
C GLU A 172 -6.65 -4.03 6.32
N CYS A 173 -6.66 -2.93 7.07
CA CYS A 173 -7.88 -2.36 7.67
C CYS A 173 -8.80 -1.66 6.65
N GLU A 174 -8.35 -1.46 5.41
CA GLU A 174 -9.17 -0.87 4.35
C GLU A 174 -10.31 -1.84 4.00
N PRO A 175 -11.59 -1.42 4.04
CA PRO A 175 -12.70 -2.30 3.67
C PRO A 175 -12.55 -2.85 2.25
N TYR A 176 -13.15 -4.01 1.99
CA TYR A 176 -13.12 -4.76 0.74
C TYR A 176 -11.79 -5.40 0.32
N LEU A 177 -10.64 -4.84 0.70
CA LEU A 177 -9.34 -5.35 0.25
C LEU A 177 -8.94 -6.63 0.99
N THR A 178 -8.42 -7.62 0.27
CA THR A 178 -8.00 -8.92 0.83
C THR A 178 -6.66 -9.42 0.26
N ALA A 179 -5.92 -8.55 -0.44
CA ALA A 179 -4.68 -8.91 -1.12
C ALA A 179 -3.60 -9.34 -0.12
N ASP A 180 -3.40 -8.55 0.94
CA ASP A 180 -2.43 -8.85 1.99
C ASP A 180 -2.87 -10.07 2.81
N HIS A 181 -4.18 -10.20 3.10
CA HIS A 181 -4.72 -11.40 3.75
C HIS A 181 -4.38 -12.66 2.97
N ARG A 182 -4.63 -12.69 1.66
CA ARG A 182 -4.30 -13.86 0.85
C ARG A 182 -2.80 -14.13 0.74
N VAL A 183 -1.98 -13.09 0.62
CA VAL A 183 -0.51 -13.23 0.62
C VAL A 183 -0.03 -13.88 1.92
N MET A 184 -0.60 -13.50 3.07
CA MET A 184 -0.31 -14.12 4.36
C MET A 184 -0.69 -15.61 4.43
N LEU A 185 -1.82 -16.00 3.84
CA LEU A 185 -2.25 -17.42 3.83
C LEU A 185 -1.40 -18.29 2.90
N GLU A 186 -1.00 -17.74 1.76
CA GLU A 186 -0.40 -18.53 0.66
C GLU A 186 1.13 -18.48 0.64
N LYS A 187 1.74 -17.43 1.20
CA LYS A 187 3.19 -17.22 1.25
C LYS A 187 3.76 -17.00 2.67
N PRO A 188 3.28 -17.68 3.72
CA PRO A 188 3.68 -17.38 5.10
C PRO A 188 5.17 -17.66 5.37
N LYS A 189 5.73 -18.71 4.77
CA LYS A 189 7.14 -19.09 4.98
C LYS A 189 8.08 -18.09 4.33
N GLU A 190 7.79 -17.71 3.09
CA GLU A 190 8.51 -16.67 2.35
C GLU A 190 8.46 -15.33 3.08
N ILE A 191 7.30 -14.97 3.66
CA ILE A 191 7.17 -13.77 4.51
C ILE A 191 8.10 -13.87 5.73
N ILE A 192 8.12 -15.00 6.45
CA ILE A 192 9.01 -15.17 7.62
C ILE A 192 10.49 -15.01 7.23
N VAL A 193 10.92 -15.55 6.08
CA VAL A 193 12.28 -15.34 5.58
C VAL A 193 12.50 -13.86 5.22
N GLY A 194 11.52 -13.21 4.58
CA GLY A 194 11.52 -11.77 4.31
C GLY A 194 11.70 -10.93 5.58
N ILE A 195 11.05 -11.31 6.69
CA ILE A 195 11.23 -10.67 8.00
C ILE A 195 12.67 -10.83 8.47
N LYS A 196 13.24 -12.04 8.39
CA LYS A 196 14.64 -12.31 8.78
C LYS A 196 15.64 -11.51 7.94
N ILE A 197 15.38 -11.34 6.65
CA ILE A 197 16.16 -10.50 5.73
C ILE A 197 16.13 -9.04 6.18
N LEU A 198 14.93 -8.51 6.45
CA LEU A 198 14.75 -7.14 6.95
C LEU A 198 15.44 -6.92 8.29
N MET A 199 15.31 -7.89 9.22
CA MET A 199 15.97 -7.86 10.52
C MET A 199 17.49 -7.80 10.37
N LYS A 200 18.07 -8.63 9.48
CA LYS A 200 19.50 -8.63 9.17
C LYS A 200 19.96 -7.30 8.55
N ALA A 201 19.19 -6.74 7.62
CA ALA A 201 19.50 -5.45 6.99
C ALA A 201 19.54 -4.30 8.00
N LEU A 202 18.62 -4.30 8.96
CA LEU A 202 18.51 -3.26 9.99
C LEU A 202 19.41 -3.52 11.21
N GLY A 203 19.94 -4.73 11.38
CA GLY A 203 20.67 -5.13 12.58
C GLY A 203 19.78 -5.26 13.82
N VAL A 204 18.47 -5.52 13.64
CA VAL A 204 17.50 -5.64 14.75
C VAL A 204 17.24 -7.09 15.13
N GLN A 205 16.90 -7.32 16.40
CA GLN A 205 16.67 -8.67 16.94
C GLN A 205 15.20 -8.98 17.23
N LYS A 206 14.30 -8.02 17.09
CA LYS A 206 12.87 -8.19 17.42
C LYS A 206 12.00 -7.76 16.25
N ALA A 207 11.09 -8.64 15.86
CA ALA A 207 10.04 -8.33 14.91
C ALA A 207 8.66 -8.73 15.45
N ILE A 208 7.63 -7.95 15.09
CA ILE A 208 6.23 -8.24 15.45
C ILE A 208 5.36 -8.11 14.21
N ILE A 209 4.59 -9.15 13.91
CA ILE A 209 3.56 -9.14 12.88
C ILE A 209 2.24 -8.73 13.53
N GLY A 210 1.70 -7.58 13.15
CA GLY A 210 0.38 -7.12 13.58
C GLY A 210 -0.68 -7.53 12.58
N ILE A 211 -1.69 -8.27 13.04
CA ILE A 211 -2.80 -8.76 12.21
C ILE A 211 -4.12 -8.48 12.94
N GLU A 212 -5.14 -8.00 12.24
CA GLU A 212 -6.49 -7.84 12.83
C GLU A 212 -7.12 -9.21 13.13
N ASP A 213 -7.87 -9.30 14.22
CA ASP A 213 -8.55 -10.51 14.70
C ASP A 213 -9.61 -11.07 13.73
N ASN A 214 -10.10 -10.29 12.76
CA ASN A 214 -10.93 -10.79 11.66
C ASN A 214 -10.20 -11.70 10.65
N LYS A 215 -8.87 -11.88 10.78
CA LYS A 215 -8.03 -12.78 9.96
C LYS A 215 -7.45 -13.89 10.83
N ALA A 216 -8.31 -14.58 11.58
CA ALA A 216 -7.92 -15.62 12.53
C ALA A 216 -7.10 -16.76 11.88
N ASP A 217 -7.41 -17.08 10.62
CA ASP A 217 -6.68 -18.04 9.79
C ASP A 217 -5.20 -17.65 9.58
N ALA A 218 -4.94 -16.38 9.23
CA ALA A 218 -3.58 -15.88 9.08
C ALA A 218 -2.84 -15.86 10.42
N ILE A 219 -3.50 -15.45 11.51
CA ILE A 219 -2.93 -15.45 12.86
C ILE A 219 -2.50 -16.87 13.25
N GLU A 220 -3.38 -17.86 13.07
CA GLU A 220 -3.10 -19.25 13.41
C GLU A 220 -1.89 -19.79 12.64
N ILE A 221 -1.82 -19.56 11.33
CA ILE A 221 -0.68 -19.99 10.50
C ILE A 221 0.64 -19.43 11.04
N PHE A 222 0.72 -18.13 11.30
CA PHE A 222 1.94 -17.52 11.82
C PHE A 222 2.26 -17.99 13.24
N GLN A 223 1.27 -18.16 14.12
CA GLN A 223 1.47 -18.70 15.46
C GLN A 223 2.07 -20.12 15.42
N GLN A 224 1.58 -20.97 14.51
CA GLN A 224 2.09 -22.33 14.33
C GLN A 224 3.54 -22.31 13.80
N LEU A 225 3.82 -21.54 12.76
CA LEU A 225 5.15 -21.46 12.14
C LEU A 225 6.20 -20.82 13.05
N LEU A 226 5.79 -19.91 13.94
CA LEU A 226 6.67 -19.18 14.85
C LEU A 226 6.75 -19.79 16.26
N LYS A 227 6.14 -20.95 16.50
CA LYS A 227 6.07 -21.58 17.84
C LYS A 227 7.44 -21.74 18.53
N ASN A 228 8.50 -21.98 17.75
CA ASN A 228 9.87 -22.15 18.25
C ASN A 228 10.77 -20.94 17.95
N GLU A 229 10.24 -19.87 17.35
CA GLU A 229 10.98 -18.66 17.02
C GLU A 229 10.95 -17.70 18.22
N LYS A 230 12.11 -17.18 18.62
CA LYS A 230 12.24 -16.33 19.81
C LYS A 230 12.25 -14.84 19.46
N HIS A 231 12.55 -14.52 18.21
CA HIS A 231 12.81 -13.15 17.76
C HIS A 231 11.65 -12.52 16.98
N ILE A 232 10.69 -13.34 16.52
CA ILE A 232 9.56 -12.91 15.70
C ILE A 232 8.28 -13.36 16.40
N GLY A 233 7.42 -12.40 16.72
CA GLY A 233 6.09 -12.64 17.29
C GLY A 233 4.96 -12.27 16.34
N VAL A 234 3.76 -12.76 16.64
CA VAL A 234 2.51 -12.35 15.98
C VAL A 234 1.52 -11.88 17.03
N GLU A 235 0.87 -10.75 16.77
CA GLU A 235 -0.01 -10.06 17.70
C GLU A 235 -1.35 -9.76 17.02
N ALA A 236 -2.43 -10.24 17.64
CA ALA A 236 -3.80 -9.99 17.20
C ALA A 236 -4.27 -8.60 17.68
N LEU A 237 -4.77 -7.80 16.73
CA LEU A 237 -5.23 -6.42 16.90
C LEU A 237 -6.74 -6.32 16.75
N GLU A 238 -7.34 -5.30 17.37
CA GLU A 238 -8.77 -5.01 17.22
C GLU A 238 -9.11 -4.59 15.78
N VAL A 239 -10.25 -5.03 15.23
CA VAL A 239 -10.76 -4.51 13.94
C VAL A 239 -11.16 -3.04 14.08
N GLN A 240 -10.29 -2.15 13.62
CA GLN A 240 -10.50 -0.71 13.72
C GLN A 240 -9.83 -0.01 12.55
N TYR A 241 -10.48 1.00 11.99
CA TYR A 241 -9.87 1.80 10.95
C TYR A 241 -9.39 3.16 11.52
N PRO A 242 -8.14 3.60 11.28
CA PRO A 242 -7.07 2.95 10.50
C PRO A 242 -6.02 2.25 11.39
N GLN A 243 -6.29 1.04 11.89
CA GLN A 243 -5.37 0.24 12.70
C GLN A 243 -4.04 -0.05 11.96
N GLY A 244 -4.10 -0.16 10.63
CA GLY A 244 -2.94 -0.34 9.76
C GLY A 244 -2.16 0.94 9.46
N GLY A 245 -2.58 2.10 9.98
CA GLY A 245 -1.81 3.34 9.88
C GLY A 245 -0.47 3.20 10.60
N GLU A 246 0.62 3.68 10.00
CA GLU A 246 1.98 3.47 10.52
C GLU A 246 2.14 3.93 11.98
N LYS A 247 1.64 5.12 12.32
CA LYS A 247 1.67 5.65 13.69
C LYS A 247 0.73 4.91 14.64
N GLN A 248 -0.46 4.53 14.16
CA GLN A 248 -1.46 3.79 14.93
C GLN A 248 -0.96 2.38 15.27
N LEU A 249 -0.33 1.69 14.33
CA LEU A 249 0.24 0.37 14.53
C LEU A 249 1.38 0.38 15.55
N ILE A 250 2.27 1.38 15.48
CA ILE A 250 3.36 1.57 16.46
C ILE A 250 2.78 1.78 17.86
N GLN A 251 1.76 2.64 18.00
CA GLN A 251 1.11 2.87 19.29
C GLN A 251 0.41 1.61 19.80
N ALA A 252 -0.29 0.86 18.95
CA ALA A 252 -1.00 -0.34 19.36
C ALA A 252 -0.07 -1.46 19.83
N LEU A 253 1.04 -1.71 19.11
CA LEU A 253 1.93 -2.82 19.42
C LEU A 253 2.96 -2.49 20.51
N LEU A 254 3.48 -1.26 20.53
CA LEU A 254 4.60 -0.87 21.38
C LEU A 254 4.28 0.27 22.35
N ASN A 255 3.09 0.88 22.27
CA ASN A 255 2.71 2.05 23.05
C ASN A 255 3.73 3.21 22.93
N ARG A 256 4.31 3.37 21.73
CA ARG A 256 5.19 4.49 21.36
C ARG A 256 4.45 5.47 20.46
N GLU A 257 4.74 6.76 20.60
CA GLU A 257 4.09 7.81 19.82
C GLU A 257 5.10 8.54 18.94
N VAL A 258 4.88 8.50 17.63
CA VAL A 258 5.74 9.19 16.66
C VAL A 258 5.46 10.69 16.72
N PRO A 259 6.46 11.55 16.99
CA PRO A 259 6.24 12.99 17.13
C PRO A 259 5.71 13.64 15.83
N SER A 260 5.09 14.82 15.96
CA SER A 260 4.70 15.65 14.82
C SER A 260 5.90 15.91 13.91
N GLY A 261 5.72 15.72 12.59
CA GLY A 261 6.82 15.80 11.61
C GLY A 261 7.93 14.74 11.71
N GLY A 262 7.91 13.86 12.72
CA GLY A 262 8.87 12.78 12.91
C GLY A 262 8.55 11.53 12.07
N LEU A 263 9.53 10.65 12.00
CA LEU A 263 9.49 9.34 11.35
C LEU A 263 9.40 8.22 12.39
N PRO A 264 8.92 7.02 12.03
CA PRO A 264 8.98 5.84 12.90
C PRO A 264 10.36 5.58 13.52
N ALA A 265 11.43 5.87 12.78
CA ALA A 265 12.81 5.73 13.26
C ALA A 265 13.13 6.65 14.46
N ASP A 266 12.40 7.76 14.65
CA ASP A 266 12.55 8.65 15.82
C ASP A 266 12.10 7.97 17.13
N VAL A 267 11.32 6.89 17.04
CA VAL A 267 10.88 6.09 18.19
C VAL A 267 11.44 4.67 18.16
N GLY A 268 12.50 4.45 17.38
CA GLY A 268 13.22 3.18 17.29
C GLY A 268 12.49 2.07 16.54
N VAL A 269 11.59 2.43 15.61
CA VAL A 269 10.76 1.45 14.89
C VAL A 269 10.86 1.63 13.39
N ILE A 270 10.87 0.52 12.65
CA ILE A 270 10.64 0.50 11.20
C ILE A 270 9.41 -0.35 10.90
N VAL A 271 8.56 0.10 9.98
CA VAL A 271 7.33 -0.60 9.59
C VAL A 271 7.35 -0.94 8.11
N HIS A 272 7.14 -2.23 7.80
CA HIS A 272 6.93 -2.74 6.45
C HIS A 272 5.58 -3.46 6.36
N ASN A 273 4.92 -3.33 5.21
CA ASN A 273 3.69 -4.08 4.90
C ASN A 273 4.04 -5.54 4.52
N VAL A 274 3.14 -6.49 4.82
CA VAL A 274 3.36 -7.92 4.54
C VAL A 274 3.66 -8.22 3.08
N GLY A 275 2.94 -7.62 2.13
CA GLY A 275 3.24 -7.77 0.71
C GLY A 275 4.64 -7.24 0.38
N THR A 276 5.04 -6.12 0.98
CA THR A 276 6.41 -5.56 0.80
C THR A 276 7.46 -6.53 1.33
N THR A 277 7.22 -7.15 2.47
CA THR A 277 8.11 -8.15 3.06
C THR A 277 8.25 -9.38 2.17
N PHE A 278 7.17 -9.83 1.55
CA PHE A 278 7.22 -10.90 0.54
C PHE A 278 8.05 -10.48 -0.69
N ALA A 279 7.86 -9.26 -1.21
CA ALA A 279 8.68 -8.75 -2.32
C ALA A 279 10.18 -8.62 -1.95
N VAL A 280 10.51 -8.34 -0.69
CA VAL A 280 11.89 -8.34 -0.20
C VAL A 280 12.50 -9.75 -0.23
N TYR A 281 11.73 -10.77 0.16
CA TYR A 281 12.15 -12.15 0.01
C TYR A 281 12.46 -12.48 -1.47
N GLU A 282 11.56 -12.15 -2.38
CA GLU A 282 11.75 -12.39 -3.82
C GLU A 282 12.97 -11.65 -4.38
N ALA A 283 13.16 -10.38 -4.00
CA ALA A 283 14.32 -9.59 -4.42
C ALA A 283 15.65 -10.20 -3.96
N VAL A 284 15.72 -10.63 -2.70
CA VAL A 284 16.98 -11.07 -2.09
C VAL A 284 17.31 -12.52 -2.42
N GLN A 285 16.34 -13.42 -2.27
CA GLN A 285 16.56 -14.85 -2.42
C GLN A 285 16.37 -15.34 -3.85
N LYS A 286 15.49 -14.70 -4.61
CA LYS A 286 15.15 -15.10 -5.98
C LYS A 286 15.70 -14.18 -7.05
N ASN A 287 16.33 -13.08 -6.64
CA ASN A 287 16.77 -12.01 -7.54
C ASN A 287 15.63 -11.50 -8.45
N LYS A 288 14.39 -11.62 -7.97
CA LYS A 288 13.18 -11.26 -8.72
C LYS A 288 12.79 -9.83 -8.38
N PRO A 289 12.79 -8.89 -9.34
CA PRO A 289 12.39 -7.52 -9.07
C PRO A 289 10.89 -7.42 -8.83
N LEU A 290 10.45 -6.30 -8.22
CA LEU A 290 9.03 -6.03 -8.02
C LEU A 290 8.37 -5.69 -9.37
N LEU A 291 7.92 -6.75 -10.05
CA LEU A 291 7.33 -6.71 -11.39
C LEU A 291 5.85 -7.15 -11.42
N GLU A 292 5.37 -7.72 -10.31
CA GLU A 292 4.00 -8.14 -10.12
C GLU A 292 3.57 -7.92 -8.68
N ARG A 293 2.25 -7.84 -8.46
CA ARG A 293 1.67 -7.77 -7.12
C ARG A 293 0.28 -8.38 -7.09
N VAL A 294 -0.18 -8.72 -5.89
CA VAL A 294 -1.56 -9.12 -5.68
C VAL A 294 -2.47 -7.88 -5.64
N VAL A 295 -3.57 -7.94 -6.38
CA VAL A 295 -4.60 -6.90 -6.49
C VAL A 295 -5.97 -7.53 -6.25
N THR A 296 -6.72 -6.98 -5.29
CA THR A 296 -8.11 -7.40 -5.04
C THR A 296 -9.05 -6.72 -6.03
N VAL A 297 -9.93 -7.47 -6.70
CA VAL A 297 -11.04 -6.92 -7.50
C VAL A 297 -12.35 -7.29 -6.82
N THR A 298 -13.15 -6.31 -6.46
CA THR A 298 -14.25 -6.52 -5.50
C THR A 298 -15.32 -5.43 -5.61
N GLY A 299 -16.48 -5.69 -4.98
CA GLY A 299 -17.64 -4.82 -4.98
C GLY A 299 -18.91 -5.64 -4.76
N LYS A 300 -19.96 -5.02 -4.21
CA LYS A 300 -21.21 -5.73 -3.83
C LYS A 300 -21.89 -6.41 -5.02
N SER A 301 -21.81 -5.81 -6.20
CA SER A 301 -22.44 -6.31 -7.43
C SER A 301 -21.47 -7.05 -8.35
N VAL A 302 -20.20 -7.21 -7.95
CA VAL A 302 -19.19 -7.91 -8.75
C VAL A 302 -19.50 -9.40 -8.75
N LYS A 303 -19.52 -10.01 -9.94
CA LYS A 303 -19.90 -11.42 -10.11
C LYS A 303 -18.87 -12.38 -9.50
N GLN A 304 -17.59 -12.10 -9.66
CA GLN A 304 -16.49 -12.94 -9.15
C GLN A 304 -15.44 -12.09 -8.41
N PRO A 305 -15.73 -11.62 -7.18
CA PRO A 305 -14.73 -10.95 -6.35
C PRO A 305 -13.50 -11.85 -6.18
N SER A 306 -12.32 -11.34 -6.48
CA SER A 306 -11.11 -12.17 -6.67
C SER A 306 -9.83 -11.45 -6.21
N ASN A 307 -8.77 -12.22 -6.00
CA ASN A 307 -7.42 -11.71 -5.78
C ASN A 307 -6.53 -12.20 -6.92
N PHE A 308 -5.99 -11.28 -7.71
CA PHE A 308 -5.16 -11.61 -8.87
C PHE A 308 -3.69 -11.29 -8.62
N LEU A 309 -2.79 -12.18 -9.02
CA LEU A 309 -1.37 -11.84 -9.19
C LEU A 309 -1.20 -11.19 -10.56
N VAL A 310 -0.84 -9.91 -10.57
CA VAL A 310 -0.92 -9.04 -11.77
C VAL A 310 0.43 -8.43 -12.09
N ARG A 311 0.82 -8.46 -13.37
CA ARG A 311 2.00 -7.74 -13.87
C ARG A 311 1.79 -6.23 -13.80
N ILE A 312 2.78 -5.51 -13.28
CA ILE A 312 2.75 -4.05 -13.23
C ILE A 312 2.60 -3.49 -14.65
N GLY A 313 1.70 -2.54 -14.83
CA GLY A 313 1.35 -1.95 -16.12
C GLY A 313 0.21 -2.63 -16.85
N THR A 314 -0.34 -3.74 -16.33
CA THR A 314 -1.59 -4.32 -16.85
C THR A 314 -2.72 -3.30 -16.70
N PRO A 315 -3.54 -3.07 -17.74
CA PRO A 315 -4.66 -2.12 -17.64
C PRO A 315 -5.76 -2.66 -16.72
N VAL A 316 -6.43 -1.77 -15.99
CA VAL A 316 -7.50 -2.15 -15.04
C VAL A 316 -8.62 -2.95 -15.71
N ILE A 317 -8.95 -2.67 -16.98
CA ILE A 317 -9.96 -3.40 -17.74
C ILE A 317 -9.74 -4.92 -17.77
N ASP A 318 -8.49 -5.39 -17.85
CA ASP A 318 -8.18 -6.82 -17.92
C ASP A 318 -8.53 -7.54 -16.60
N LEU A 319 -8.33 -6.85 -15.47
CA LEU A 319 -8.73 -7.33 -14.14
C LEU A 319 -10.25 -7.39 -14.01
N LEU A 320 -10.96 -6.39 -14.57
CA LEU A 320 -12.42 -6.32 -14.55
C LEU A 320 -13.03 -7.44 -15.40
N ILE A 321 -12.48 -7.70 -16.58
CA ILE A 321 -12.89 -8.82 -17.44
C ILE A 321 -12.70 -10.14 -16.69
N ALA A 322 -11.54 -10.35 -16.05
CA ALA A 322 -11.25 -11.56 -15.29
C ALA A 322 -12.17 -11.75 -14.07
N ALA A 323 -12.66 -10.67 -13.46
CA ALA A 323 -13.63 -10.69 -12.36
C ALA A 323 -15.10 -10.86 -12.80
N GLY A 324 -15.34 -11.12 -14.09
CA GLY A 324 -16.69 -11.33 -14.65
C GLY A 324 -17.34 -10.08 -15.24
N GLY A 325 -16.56 -9.05 -15.55
CA GLY A 325 -17.01 -7.81 -16.18
C GLY A 325 -17.43 -6.73 -15.20
N VAL A 326 -17.80 -5.55 -15.74
CA VAL A 326 -18.32 -4.43 -14.96
C VAL A 326 -19.84 -4.60 -14.79
N PRO A 327 -20.35 -4.71 -13.55
CA PRO A 327 -21.79 -4.77 -13.29
C PRO A 327 -22.52 -3.54 -13.86
N GLU A 328 -23.72 -3.73 -14.43
CA GLU A 328 -24.51 -2.66 -15.04
C GLU A 328 -24.87 -1.53 -14.07
N ASP A 329 -25.01 -1.87 -12.78
CA ASP A 329 -25.31 -0.93 -11.72
C ASP A 329 -24.07 -0.19 -11.20
N THR A 330 -22.88 -0.39 -11.77
CA THR A 330 -21.65 0.28 -11.31
C THR A 330 -21.75 1.79 -11.53
N GLY A 331 -21.65 2.56 -10.44
CA GLY A 331 -21.62 4.03 -10.50
C GLY A 331 -20.22 4.63 -10.40
N LYS A 332 -19.27 3.90 -9.82
CA LYS A 332 -17.89 4.37 -9.61
C LYS A 332 -16.92 3.20 -9.48
N ILE A 333 -15.75 3.34 -10.08
CA ILE A 333 -14.64 2.41 -9.93
C ILE A 333 -13.50 3.14 -9.21
N VAL A 334 -12.95 2.50 -8.19
CA VAL A 334 -11.97 3.08 -7.28
C VAL A 334 -10.70 2.24 -7.28
N SER A 335 -9.55 2.85 -7.52
CA SER A 335 -8.24 2.25 -7.28
C SER A 335 -7.88 2.40 -5.80
N GLY A 336 -7.79 1.28 -5.09
CA GLY A 336 -7.71 1.17 -3.64
C GLY A 336 -9.06 0.79 -3.02
N GLY A 337 -9.24 1.09 -1.73
CA GLY A 337 -10.51 0.88 -1.03
C GLY A 337 -11.34 2.15 -0.85
N PRO A 338 -12.47 2.08 -0.15
CA PRO A 338 -13.46 3.17 -0.11
C PRO A 338 -13.02 4.39 0.73
N MET A 339 -12.03 4.24 1.62
CA MET A 339 -11.58 5.30 2.52
C MET A 339 -10.47 6.14 1.89
N MET A 340 -9.43 5.48 1.37
CA MET A 340 -8.23 6.15 0.84
C MET A 340 -8.11 6.09 -0.69
N GLY A 341 -8.87 5.21 -1.34
CA GLY A 341 -8.79 5.01 -2.78
C GLY A 341 -9.20 6.23 -3.60
N LYS A 342 -8.85 6.18 -4.88
CA LYS A 342 -9.14 7.25 -5.85
C LYS A 342 -10.07 6.72 -6.93
N ALA A 343 -11.11 7.48 -7.23
CA ALA A 343 -11.98 7.17 -8.35
C ALA A 343 -11.18 7.32 -9.64
N ILE A 344 -11.21 6.28 -10.49
CA ILE A 344 -10.56 6.32 -11.80
C ILE A 344 -11.57 6.74 -12.87
N ALA A 345 -11.12 7.54 -13.82
CA ALA A 345 -11.94 8.03 -14.93
C ALA A 345 -11.82 7.15 -16.19
N ASP A 346 -10.80 6.30 -16.24
CA ASP A 346 -10.44 5.48 -17.39
C ASP A 346 -10.06 4.08 -16.91
N LEU A 347 -10.44 3.05 -17.67
CA LEU A 347 -10.17 1.65 -17.38
C LEU A 347 -8.84 1.18 -17.97
N ASP A 348 -8.24 1.96 -18.87
CA ASP A 348 -6.90 1.73 -19.41
C ASP A 348 -5.79 2.20 -18.46
N VAL A 349 -6.16 2.82 -17.32
CA VAL A 349 -5.21 3.16 -16.25
C VAL A 349 -4.41 1.92 -15.86
N PRO A 350 -3.07 1.99 -15.84
CA PRO A 350 -2.25 0.85 -15.51
C PRO A 350 -2.22 0.55 -14.01
N VAL A 351 -2.19 -0.75 -13.67
CA VAL A 351 -1.84 -1.22 -12.32
C VAL A 351 -0.40 -0.83 -12.01
N ALA A 352 -0.18 -0.10 -10.91
CA ALA A 352 1.15 0.30 -10.44
C ALA A 352 1.56 -0.50 -9.19
N LYS A 353 2.83 -0.35 -8.77
CA LYS A 353 3.34 -0.93 -7.51
C LYS A 353 2.48 -0.61 -6.27
N GLY A 354 1.76 0.51 -6.28
CA GLY A 354 0.88 0.94 -5.17
C GLY A 354 -0.59 0.49 -5.27
N THR A 355 -1.01 -0.15 -6.35
CA THR A 355 -2.42 -0.52 -6.59
C THR A 355 -2.80 -1.76 -5.79
N SER A 356 -3.43 -1.60 -4.63
CA SER A 356 -3.84 -2.73 -3.76
C SER A 356 -5.17 -3.39 -4.13
N GLY A 357 -6.06 -2.66 -4.79
CA GLY A 357 -7.32 -3.22 -5.26
C GLY A 357 -8.05 -2.31 -6.22
N ILE A 358 -9.10 -2.85 -6.82
CA ILE A 358 -10.07 -2.20 -7.69
C ILE A 358 -11.45 -2.48 -7.12
N LEU A 359 -12.09 -1.44 -6.58
CA LEU A 359 -13.40 -1.50 -5.96
C LEU A 359 -14.46 -0.93 -6.91
N LEU A 360 -15.49 -1.73 -7.20
CA LEU A 360 -16.67 -1.32 -7.96
C LEU A 360 -17.80 -0.99 -6.99
N ILE A 361 -18.25 0.26 -7.02
CA ILE A 361 -19.29 0.78 -6.13
C ILE A 361 -20.59 0.92 -6.93
N PRO A 362 -21.70 0.30 -6.47
CA PRO A 362 -23.02 0.47 -7.08
C PRO A 362 -23.45 1.93 -7.15
N LYS A 363 -24.22 2.30 -8.16
CA LYS A 363 -24.72 3.66 -8.40
C LYS A 363 -25.48 4.23 -7.20
N ALA A 364 -26.23 3.38 -6.49
CA ALA A 364 -26.96 3.73 -5.28
C ALA A 364 -26.03 4.20 -4.13
N GLU A 365 -24.77 3.78 -4.11
CA GLU A 365 -23.78 4.09 -3.08
C GLU A 365 -22.65 5.01 -3.59
N ALA A 366 -22.57 5.23 -4.90
CA ALA A 366 -21.49 5.98 -5.53
C ALA A 366 -21.67 7.50 -5.40
N SER A 367 -22.90 7.99 -5.32
CA SER A 367 -23.18 9.42 -5.22
C SER A 367 -22.84 9.96 -3.84
N ARG A 368 -22.30 11.18 -3.80
CA ARG A 368 -22.18 11.91 -2.54
C ARG A 368 -23.57 12.31 -2.07
N SER A 369 -23.85 12.07 -0.79
CA SER A 369 -25.06 12.56 -0.14
C SER A 369 -25.09 14.08 -0.10
N GLU A 370 -26.29 14.64 0.06
CA GLU A 370 -26.50 16.08 0.15
C GLU A 370 -25.66 16.68 1.31
N ILE A 371 -25.00 17.79 1.02
CA ILE A 371 -24.14 18.47 1.98
C ILE A 371 -24.99 19.43 2.82
N TYR A 372 -25.00 19.22 4.13
CA TYR A 372 -25.69 20.09 5.07
C TYR A 372 -24.71 20.98 5.86
N ASN A 373 -25.26 21.94 6.59
CA ASN A 373 -24.48 22.75 7.52
C ASN A 373 -23.93 21.91 8.67
N CYS A 374 -22.78 22.33 9.21
CA CYS A 374 -22.18 21.67 10.37
C CYS A 374 -23.10 21.87 11.59
N VAL A 375 -23.43 20.78 12.28
CA VAL A 375 -24.25 20.79 13.51
C VAL A 375 -23.42 20.77 14.79
N HIS A 376 -22.10 20.99 14.69
CA HIS A 376 -21.17 21.05 15.84
C HIS A 376 -21.16 19.82 16.77
N CYS A 377 -21.49 18.64 16.24
CA CYS A 377 -21.61 17.41 17.03
C CYS A 377 -20.31 16.79 17.57
N GLY A 378 -19.13 17.33 17.25
CA GLY A 378 -17.85 16.79 17.76
C GLY A 378 -17.35 15.47 17.12
N LYS A 379 -18.21 14.66 16.47
CA LYS A 379 -17.86 13.33 15.92
C LYS A 379 -16.58 13.28 15.08
N CYS A 380 -16.31 14.31 14.28
CA CYS A 380 -15.10 14.33 13.45
C CYS A 380 -13.79 14.45 14.26
N ILE A 381 -13.86 15.02 15.46
CA ILE A 381 -12.74 15.12 16.42
C ILE A 381 -12.56 13.76 17.08
N GLU A 382 -13.65 13.20 17.61
CA GLU A 382 -13.65 11.87 18.23
C GLU A 382 -13.11 10.80 17.29
N ALA A 383 -13.51 10.81 16.01
CA ALA A 383 -13.05 9.83 15.03
C ALA A 383 -11.61 10.06 14.54
N CYS A 384 -10.96 11.20 14.83
CA CYS A 384 -9.65 11.50 14.28
C CYS A 384 -8.55 10.68 14.98
N PRO A 385 -7.86 9.76 14.29
CA PRO A 385 -6.84 8.92 14.90
C PRO A 385 -5.54 9.66 15.24
N MET A 386 -5.43 10.91 14.82
CA MET A 386 -4.31 11.81 15.08
C MET A 386 -4.64 12.87 16.15
N GLY A 387 -5.86 12.86 16.71
CA GLY A 387 -6.28 13.85 17.70
C GLY A 387 -6.40 15.29 17.16
N LEU A 388 -6.54 15.46 15.85
CA LEU A 388 -6.70 16.79 15.22
C LEU A 388 -8.14 17.31 15.38
N GLU A 389 -8.37 18.55 14.94
CA GLU A 389 -9.70 19.16 14.80
C GLU A 389 -10.12 19.29 13.31
N PRO A 390 -10.67 18.24 12.66
CA PRO A 390 -10.87 18.25 11.21
C PRO A 390 -11.87 19.31 10.74
N TYR A 391 -12.90 19.63 11.53
CA TYR A 391 -13.84 20.70 11.19
C TYR A 391 -13.14 22.06 11.06
N ARG A 392 -12.17 22.35 11.93
CA ARG A 392 -11.40 23.59 11.91
C ARG A 392 -10.47 23.61 10.70
N LEU A 393 -9.77 22.51 10.44
CA LEU A 393 -8.91 22.36 9.27
C LEU A 393 -9.67 22.54 7.95
N LEU A 394 -10.90 22.01 7.86
CA LEU A 394 -11.81 22.27 6.73
C LEU A 394 -12.02 23.77 6.57
N ILE A 395 -12.45 24.47 7.63
CA ILE A 395 -12.78 25.91 7.56
C ILE A 395 -11.57 26.74 7.13
N MET A 396 -10.39 26.46 7.69
CA MET A 396 -9.16 27.20 7.34
C MET A 396 -8.76 26.95 5.89
N SER A 397 -8.81 25.70 5.45
CA SER A 397 -8.47 25.34 4.06
C SER A 397 -9.46 25.94 3.05
N LYS A 398 -10.76 25.91 3.38
CA LYS A 398 -11.81 26.53 2.54
C LYS A 398 -11.63 28.04 2.40
N LYS A 399 -11.13 28.71 3.43
CA LYS A 399 -10.81 30.16 3.42
C LYS A 399 -9.44 30.49 2.84
N GLY A 400 -8.64 29.48 2.45
CA GLY A 400 -7.26 29.69 2.01
C GLY A 400 -6.32 30.24 3.10
N ASN A 401 -6.67 30.09 4.38
CA ASN A 401 -5.86 30.57 5.49
C ASN A 401 -4.73 29.57 5.82
N ASN A 402 -3.72 29.54 4.95
CA ASN A 402 -2.61 28.60 5.02
C ASN A 402 -1.76 28.77 6.29
N LYS A 403 -1.58 30.00 6.78
CA LYS A 403 -0.86 30.29 8.02
C LYS A 403 -1.52 29.56 9.19
N ARG A 404 -2.82 29.77 9.38
CA ARG A 404 -3.57 29.14 10.47
C ARG A 404 -3.71 27.64 10.28
N ALA A 405 -3.90 27.15 9.05
CA ALA A 405 -3.92 25.71 8.78
C ALA A 405 -2.59 25.02 9.20
N LYS A 406 -1.45 25.69 9.01
CA LYS A 406 -0.14 25.20 9.46
C LYS A 406 -0.01 25.23 10.99
N GLU A 407 -0.45 26.30 11.65
CA GLU A 407 -0.48 26.40 13.12
C GLU A 407 -1.36 25.31 13.75
N GLU A 408 -2.41 24.88 13.06
CA GLU A 408 -3.30 23.78 13.47
C GLU A 408 -2.82 22.40 12.98
N HIS A 409 -1.54 22.27 12.61
CA HIS A 409 -0.89 21.00 12.29
C HIS A 409 -1.53 20.20 11.14
N ILE A 410 -2.07 20.86 10.11
CA ILE A 410 -2.71 20.18 8.97
C ILE A 410 -1.83 19.11 8.29
N LEU A 411 -0.50 19.27 8.35
CA LEU A 411 0.46 18.32 7.75
C LEU A 411 0.51 16.98 8.50
N ASP A 412 0.10 16.92 9.76
CA ASP A 412 0.04 15.68 10.53
C ASP A 412 -1.19 14.82 10.20
N CYS A 413 -2.17 15.37 9.48
CA CYS A 413 -3.31 14.59 9.01
C CYS A 413 -2.82 13.44 8.10
N ILE A 414 -3.26 12.21 8.35
CA ILE A 414 -2.87 11.03 7.55
C ILE A 414 -3.81 10.73 6.37
N GLU A 415 -4.81 11.60 6.13
CA GLU A 415 -5.75 11.49 5.02
C GLU A 415 -6.60 10.19 5.00
N CYS A 416 -6.85 9.60 6.16
CA CYS A 416 -7.63 8.37 6.34
C CYS A 416 -9.13 8.54 6.10
N GLY A 417 -9.66 9.76 6.12
CA GLY A 417 -11.08 10.00 5.82
C GLY A 417 -12.07 9.60 6.92
N SER A 418 -11.62 9.10 8.09
CA SER A 418 -12.51 8.77 9.21
C SER A 418 -13.45 9.92 9.59
N CYS A 419 -12.94 11.15 9.58
CA CYS A 419 -13.71 12.36 9.87
C CYS A 419 -14.82 12.65 8.85
N SER A 420 -14.59 12.35 7.56
CA SER A 420 -15.59 12.49 6.50
C SER A 420 -16.64 11.39 6.59
N PHE A 421 -16.23 10.16 6.91
CA PHE A 421 -17.11 9.02 7.04
C PHE A 421 -18.16 9.20 8.16
N VAL A 422 -17.78 9.74 9.31
CA VAL A 422 -18.69 9.90 10.46
C VAL A 422 -19.54 11.16 10.44
N CYS A 423 -19.34 12.06 9.47
CA CYS A 423 -19.98 13.37 9.48
C CYS A 423 -21.47 13.26 9.11
N PRO A 424 -22.42 13.54 10.02
CA PRO A 424 -23.85 13.45 9.71
C PRO A 424 -24.31 14.48 8.68
N SER A 425 -23.55 15.57 8.51
CA SER A 425 -23.82 16.64 7.55
C SER A 425 -23.14 16.43 6.19
N ASN A 426 -22.53 15.26 5.96
CA ASN A 426 -21.82 14.90 4.71
C ASN A 426 -20.79 15.94 4.26
N ARG A 427 -20.14 16.61 5.23
CA ARG A 427 -19.18 17.67 4.94
C ARG A 427 -17.95 17.05 4.25
N PRO A 428 -17.46 17.63 3.13
CA PRO A 428 -16.28 17.13 2.41
C PRO A 428 -14.97 17.50 3.14
N ILE A 429 -14.83 17.06 4.40
CA ILE A 429 -13.72 17.41 5.30
C ILE A 429 -12.37 17.00 4.71
N LEU A 430 -12.22 15.73 4.33
CA LEU A 430 -10.97 15.24 3.78
C LEU A 430 -10.55 15.98 2.51
N ASP A 431 -11.50 16.30 1.62
CA ASP A 431 -11.19 16.98 0.35
C ASP A 431 -10.61 18.37 0.60
N TYR A 432 -11.21 19.14 1.51
CA TYR A 432 -10.69 20.46 1.85
C TYR A 432 -9.34 20.37 2.59
N ILE A 433 -9.12 19.35 3.43
CA ILE A 433 -7.81 19.13 4.06
C ILE A 433 -6.75 18.82 2.99
N ARG A 434 -7.05 17.96 2.02
CA ARG A 434 -6.16 17.65 0.87
C ARG A 434 -5.86 18.91 0.06
N LEU A 435 -6.86 19.76 -0.16
CA LEU A 435 -6.68 21.05 -0.83
C LEU A 435 -5.72 21.95 -0.03
N GLY A 436 -5.94 22.13 1.27
CA GLY A 436 -5.09 22.96 2.13
C GLY A 436 -3.65 22.46 2.19
N LYS A 437 -3.43 21.14 2.29
CA LYS A 437 -2.10 20.54 2.20
C LYS A 437 -1.41 20.83 0.87
N THR A 438 -2.15 20.70 -0.24
CA THR A 438 -1.61 20.95 -1.58
C THR A 438 -1.19 22.41 -1.73
N GLN A 439 -2.00 23.35 -1.23
CA GLN A 439 -1.67 24.78 -1.24
C GLN A 439 -0.41 25.08 -0.42
N LEU A 440 -0.27 24.48 0.77
CA LEU A 440 0.92 24.63 1.61
C LEU A 440 2.19 24.07 0.96
N LYS A 441 2.09 22.93 0.28
CA LYS A 441 3.23 22.35 -0.46
C LYS A 441 3.70 23.24 -1.60
N LYS A 442 2.76 23.87 -2.34
CA LYS A 442 3.11 24.83 -3.41
C LYS A 442 3.85 26.05 -2.86
N GLN A 443 3.49 26.54 -1.67
CA GLN A 443 4.15 27.69 -1.03
C GLN A 443 5.57 27.38 -0.50
N LYS A 444 5.93 26.12 -0.30
CA LYS A 444 7.30 25.72 0.08
C LYS A 444 8.26 25.61 -1.11
N ASN A 445 7.72 25.54 -2.33
CA ASN A 445 8.48 25.40 -3.57
C ASN A 445 8.60 26.73 -4.34
N VAL A 446 8.28 27.85 -3.68
CA VAL A 446 8.56 29.23 -4.05
C VAL A 446 9.34 29.83 -2.88
#